data_AF-A0A356BZS4-F1
#
_entry.id   AF-A0A356BZS4-F1
#
_cell.length_a   1.000
_cell.length_b   1.000
_cell.length_c   1.000
_cell.angle_alpha   90.00
_cell.angle_beta   90.00
_cell.angle_gamma   90.00
#
_symmetry.space_group_name_H-M   'P 1'
#
loop_
_entity.id
_entity.type
_entity.pdbx_description
1 polymer ?
#
loop_
_entity_poly.entity_id
_entity_poly.type
_entity_poly.pdbx_seq_one_letter_code
_entity_poly.pdbx_strand_id
1 'polypeptide(L)'
;GKSCTIATIIQSIIHQVSVKQTRFIILDTNGEYRTAFQKQNDDEMWVDADDAFNALYIPTDPDEKEKLAIPYWFMDSDDFVRLFRAAPGVQRPVLLNALSSAREDNEGPGWITLRDNLRLECHRLMSLASNGVWQDKNSISVICDGIIRAIEDEDSQKALEDLSRNYPSLSADSIKNLFREIKNSAGRQNASDYNPLTMDIRQDVDAKLNSLLTSLMVTPQFASEIVSSSADCPRYFSKHKFRDHHLENALSRDELNSSRARDNCSTMLMRIYRLLEDSRFEFLFGPTCAEWPSIKHSLPNF
;
A
#
# COMPACT_ATOMS: atom_id res chain seq x y z
N GLY A 1 42.99 -10.91 20.49
CA GLY A 1 42.81 -10.22 19.19
C GLY A 1 42.15 -11.12 18.18
N LYS A 2 40.85 -11.41 18.32
CA LYS A 2 40.11 -12.22 17.33
C LYS A 2 40.01 -11.48 15.99
N SER A 3 39.58 -10.22 16.04
CA SER A 3 39.41 -9.35 14.87
C SER A 3 40.73 -9.10 14.16
N CYS A 4 41.81 -8.87 14.92
CA CYS A 4 43.17 -8.78 14.38
C CYS A 4 43.57 -10.06 13.62
N THR A 5 43.34 -11.25 14.18
CA THR A 5 43.63 -12.51 13.48
C THR A 5 42.84 -12.64 12.18
N ILE A 6 41.54 -12.34 12.17
CA ILE A 6 40.71 -12.41 10.96
C ILE A 6 41.16 -11.38 9.92
N ALA A 7 41.43 -10.15 10.33
CA ALA A 7 41.94 -9.10 9.45
C ALA A 7 43.25 -9.54 8.79
N THR A 8 44.21 -10.05 9.57
CA THR A 8 45.49 -10.56 9.04
C THR A 8 45.31 -11.71 8.06
N ILE A 9 44.38 -12.64 8.33
CA ILE A 9 44.08 -13.74 7.40
C ILE A 9 43.55 -13.18 6.08
N ILE A 10 42.56 -12.28 6.12
CA ILE A 10 41.96 -11.68 4.93
C ILE A 10 43.00 -10.89 4.13
N GLN A 11 43.77 -10.03 4.80
CA GLN A 11 44.87 -9.28 4.20
C GLN A 11 45.88 -10.22 3.53
N SER A 12 46.26 -11.31 4.20
CA SER A 12 47.19 -12.30 3.62
C SER A 12 46.62 -13.00 2.39
N ILE A 13 45.32 -13.32 2.37
CA ILE A 13 44.66 -13.95 1.21
C ILE A 13 44.64 -13.01 0.01
N ILE A 14 44.31 -11.73 0.22
CA ILE A 14 44.22 -10.73 -0.87
C ILE A 14 45.56 -10.58 -1.60
N HIS A 15 46.68 -10.73 -0.89
CA HIS A 15 48.02 -10.61 -1.47
C HIS A 15 48.53 -11.89 -2.15
N GLN A 16 47.79 -13.01 -2.11
CA GLN A 16 48.22 -14.22 -2.79
C GLN A 16 48.00 -14.12 -4.29
N VAL A 17 49.07 -14.23 -5.08
CA VAL A 17 49.04 -14.16 -6.55
C VAL A 17 48.10 -15.20 -7.19
N SER A 18 47.89 -16.35 -6.52
CA SER A 18 46.95 -17.39 -6.95
C SER A 18 45.48 -16.98 -6.85
N VAL A 19 45.15 -15.97 -6.06
CA VAL A 19 43.80 -15.51 -5.78
C VAL A 19 43.48 -14.32 -6.69
N LYS A 20 42.64 -14.52 -7.71
CA LYS A 20 42.37 -13.48 -8.74
C LYS A 20 41.07 -12.71 -8.54
N GLN A 21 40.09 -13.30 -7.87
CA GLN A 21 38.77 -12.70 -7.66
C GLN A 21 38.24 -13.14 -6.30
N THR A 22 38.31 -12.28 -5.30
CA THR A 22 37.80 -12.57 -3.96
C THR A 22 37.05 -11.37 -3.43
N ARG A 23 35.89 -11.65 -2.83
CA ARG A 23 35.03 -10.65 -2.21
C ARG A 23 34.73 -11.13 -0.79
N PHE A 24 35.06 -10.29 0.18
CA PHE A 24 34.70 -10.49 1.58
C PHE A 24 33.53 -9.57 1.91
N ILE A 25 32.56 -10.12 2.65
CA ILE A 25 31.47 -9.33 3.25
C ILE A 25 31.65 -9.47 4.76
N ILE A 26 31.91 -8.35 5.42
CA ILE A 26 32.18 -8.31 6.86
C ILE A 26 31.01 -7.58 7.52
N LEU A 27 30.35 -8.26 8.46
CA LEU A 27 29.36 -7.64 9.34
C LEU A 27 30.11 -7.07 10.55
N ASP A 28 30.56 -5.83 10.41
CA ASP A 28 31.42 -5.14 11.37
C ASP A 28 30.58 -4.36 12.40
N THR A 29 30.21 -5.01 13.50
CA THR A 29 29.38 -4.39 14.54
C THR A 29 30.08 -3.26 15.31
N ASN A 30 31.42 -3.25 15.32
CA ASN A 30 32.23 -2.37 16.16
C ASN A 30 33.10 -1.39 15.36
N GLY A 31 33.08 -1.45 14.03
CA GLY A 31 33.95 -0.65 13.15
C GLY A 31 35.43 -1.07 13.19
N GLU A 32 35.76 -2.20 13.81
CA GLU A 32 37.14 -2.67 14.00
C GLU A 32 37.81 -3.03 12.67
N TYR A 33 37.04 -3.53 11.70
CA TYR A 33 37.55 -3.89 10.39
C TYR A 33 37.68 -2.68 9.46
N ARG A 34 36.88 -1.62 9.63
CA ARG A 34 37.09 -0.35 8.89
C ARG A 34 38.53 0.13 9.06
N THR A 35 39.02 0.19 10.30
CA THR A 35 40.42 0.60 10.60
C THR A 35 41.49 -0.38 10.12
N ALA A 36 41.12 -1.62 9.82
CA ALA A 36 42.07 -2.64 9.35
C ALA A 36 42.26 -2.60 7.82
N PHE A 37 41.27 -2.12 7.07
CA PHE A 37 41.28 -2.08 5.61
C PHE A 37 41.29 -0.65 5.05
N GLN A 38 40.98 0.35 5.88
CA GLN A 38 40.99 1.76 5.52
C GLN A 38 41.72 2.58 6.59
N LYS A 39 42.21 3.75 6.20
CA LYS A 39 42.87 4.74 7.07
C LYS A 39 42.34 6.14 6.72
N GLN A 40 42.41 7.07 7.67
CA GLN A 40 42.13 8.47 7.38
C GLN A 40 43.37 9.14 6.78
N ASN A 41 43.17 9.96 5.76
CA ASN A 41 44.19 10.88 5.26
C ASN A 41 44.21 12.18 6.08
N ASP A 42 45.06 13.14 5.69
CA ASP A 42 45.20 14.43 6.37
C ASP A 42 43.91 15.28 6.37
N ASP A 43 42.99 15.01 5.44
CA ASP A 43 41.68 15.67 5.32
C ASP A 43 40.55 14.91 6.07
N GLU A 44 40.92 13.97 6.96
CA GLU A 44 39.99 13.10 7.71
C GLU A 44 39.12 12.17 6.83
N MET A 45 39.43 12.06 5.54
CA MET A 45 38.74 11.19 4.59
C MET A 45 39.27 9.77 4.67
N TRP A 46 38.35 8.79 4.66
CA TRP A 46 38.72 7.38 4.64
C TRP A 46 39.17 6.95 3.25
N VAL A 47 40.39 6.42 3.17
CA VAL A 47 40.99 5.83 1.98
C VAL A 47 41.45 4.42 2.29
N ASP A 48 41.56 3.57 1.26
CA ASP A 48 42.05 2.22 1.44
C ASP A 48 43.48 2.23 2.01
N ALA A 49 43.72 1.34 2.98
CA ALA A 49 44.99 1.31 3.69
C ALA A 49 46.13 0.79 2.80
N ASP A 50 45.79 -0.03 1.81
CA ASP A 50 46.65 -0.70 0.85
C ASP A 50 46.02 -0.62 -0.56
N ASP A 51 46.85 -0.47 -1.60
CA ASP A 51 46.41 -0.37 -3.01
C ASP A 51 45.74 -1.65 -3.53
N ALA A 52 45.98 -2.79 -2.89
CA ALA A 52 45.33 -4.06 -3.22
C ALA A 52 43.87 -4.13 -2.72
N PHE A 53 43.45 -3.21 -1.86
CA PHE A 53 42.08 -3.16 -1.34
C PHE A 53 41.15 -2.36 -2.25
N ASN A 54 39.87 -2.68 -2.16
CA ASN A 54 38.77 -1.92 -2.75
C ASN A 54 37.60 -2.02 -1.78
N ALA A 55 37.74 -1.32 -0.64
CA ALA A 55 36.82 -1.47 0.48
C ALA A 55 35.64 -0.51 0.37
N LEU A 56 34.42 -1.06 0.42
CA LEU A 56 33.21 -0.29 0.63
C LEU A 56 32.79 -0.42 2.09
N TYR A 57 32.98 0.63 2.87
CA TYR A 57 32.42 0.70 4.22
C TYR A 57 30.99 1.22 4.17
N ILE A 58 30.10 0.49 4.84
CA ILE A 58 28.71 0.89 5.01
C ILE A 58 28.50 1.10 6.51
N PRO A 59 28.28 2.35 6.96
CA PRO A 59 28.02 2.62 8.35
C PRO A 59 26.74 1.94 8.82
N THR A 60 26.79 1.38 10.03
CA THR A 60 25.61 0.91 10.76
C THR A 60 25.12 1.91 11.80
N ASP A 61 25.94 2.92 12.14
CA ASP A 61 25.57 3.96 13.08
C ASP A 61 24.43 4.82 12.49
N PRO A 62 23.29 4.96 13.20
CA PRO A 62 22.18 5.78 12.75
C PRO A 62 22.53 7.27 12.60
N ASP A 63 23.58 7.77 13.25
CA ASP A 63 24.01 9.17 13.18
C ASP A 63 24.98 9.44 12.02
N GLU A 64 25.53 8.41 11.36
CA GLU A 64 26.39 8.56 10.19
C GLU A 64 25.58 8.84 8.91
N LYS A 65 25.98 9.88 8.17
CA LYS A 65 25.29 10.33 6.94
C LYS A 65 25.34 9.31 5.79
N GLU A 66 26.35 8.44 5.78
CA GLU A 66 26.57 7.45 4.72
C GLU A 66 25.94 6.09 5.03
N LYS A 67 25.20 5.98 6.15
CA LYS A 67 24.57 4.73 6.57
C LYS A 67 23.69 4.14 5.47
N LEU A 68 23.71 2.81 5.37
CA LEU A 68 22.73 2.12 4.56
C LEU A 68 21.43 2.01 5.35
N ALA A 69 20.38 2.60 4.82
CA ALA A 69 19.04 2.45 5.36
C ALA A 69 18.22 1.58 4.41
N ILE A 70 17.74 0.44 4.93
CA ILE A 70 16.79 -0.42 4.23
C ILE A 70 15.39 0.07 4.62
N PRO A 71 14.63 0.68 3.71
CA PRO A 71 13.30 1.15 4.06
C PRO A 71 12.36 -0.01 4.33
N TYR A 72 11.44 0.16 5.28
CA TYR A 72 10.48 -0.89 5.65
C TYR A 72 9.64 -1.41 4.48
N TRP A 73 9.37 -0.60 3.45
CA TRP A 73 8.57 -1.03 2.31
C TRP A 73 9.28 -2.02 1.38
N PHE A 74 10.57 -2.32 1.61
CA PHE A 74 11.26 -3.42 0.93
C PHE A 74 10.90 -4.79 1.50
N MET A 75 10.34 -4.86 2.71
CA MET A 75 9.87 -6.12 3.29
C MET A 75 8.76 -6.73 2.43
N ASP A 76 8.79 -8.04 2.26
CA ASP A 76 7.71 -8.77 1.58
C ASP A 76 6.55 -9.10 2.54
N SER A 77 5.54 -9.80 2.05
CA SER A 77 4.41 -10.19 2.88
C SER A 77 4.79 -11.07 4.06
N ASP A 78 5.75 -11.97 3.86
CA ASP A 78 6.20 -12.94 4.86
C ASP A 78 6.97 -12.25 5.99
N ASP A 79 7.79 -11.25 5.65
CA ASP A 79 8.48 -10.37 6.59
C ASP A 79 7.49 -9.60 7.47
N PHE A 80 6.47 -8.96 6.87
CA PHE A 80 5.44 -8.26 7.65
C PHE A 80 4.62 -9.21 8.53
N VAL A 81 4.27 -10.40 8.01
CA VAL A 81 3.57 -11.44 8.78
C VAL A 81 4.41 -11.88 9.99
N ARG A 82 5.73 -12.03 9.83
CA ARG A 82 6.65 -12.38 10.92
C ARG A 82 6.81 -11.24 11.92
N LEU A 83 7.00 -10.02 11.43
CA LEU A 83 7.21 -8.82 12.23
C LEU A 83 6.00 -8.51 13.12
N PHE A 84 4.80 -8.51 12.53
CA PHE A 84 3.54 -8.29 13.24
C PHE A 84 2.97 -9.56 13.89
N ARG A 85 3.61 -10.70 13.64
CA ARG A 85 3.22 -12.03 14.13
C ARG A 85 1.75 -12.34 13.80
N ALA A 86 1.35 -12.09 12.56
CA ALA A 86 -0.01 -12.30 12.09
C ALA A 86 -0.35 -13.81 12.06
N ALA A 87 -1.34 -14.19 12.86
CA ALA A 87 -1.80 -15.57 12.95
C ALA A 87 -2.45 -16.05 11.64
N PRO A 88 -2.35 -17.34 11.29
CA PRO A 88 -3.16 -17.90 10.22
C PRO A 88 -4.65 -17.74 10.52
N GLY A 89 -5.50 -17.79 9.49
CA GLY A 89 -6.93 -17.50 9.61
C GLY A 89 -7.19 -16.05 9.20
N VAL A 90 -7.80 -15.24 10.09
CA VAL A 90 -8.29 -13.89 9.75
C VAL A 90 -7.18 -12.82 9.71
N GLN A 91 -6.15 -12.93 10.56
CA GLN A 91 -5.15 -11.86 10.69
C GLN A 91 -4.30 -11.69 9.41
N ARG A 92 -3.84 -12.80 8.81
CA ARG A 92 -3.02 -12.75 7.58
C ARG A 92 -3.76 -12.12 6.40
N PRO A 93 -4.96 -12.58 5.99
CA PRO A 93 -5.72 -11.95 4.90
C PRO A 93 -5.95 -10.45 5.11
N VAL A 94 -6.35 -10.04 6.32
CA VAL A 94 -6.52 -8.61 6.66
C VAL A 94 -5.22 -7.85 6.46
N LEU A 95 -4.10 -8.37 6.97
CA LEU A 95 -2.80 -7.72 6.84
C LEU A 95 -2.36 -7.62 5.38
N LEU A 96 -2.49 -8.69 4.60
CA LEU A 96 -2.10 -8.72 3.19
C LEU A 96 -2.96 -7.75 2.36
N ASN A 97 -4.27 -7.73 2.58
CA ASN A 97 -5.17 -6.79 1.91
C ASN A 97 -4.82 -5.33 2.24
N ALA A 98 -4.50 -5.04 3.51
CA ALA A 98 -4.08 -3.71 3.93
C ALA A 98 -2.73 -3.30 3.30
N LEU A 99 -1.76 -4.22 3.23
CA LEU A 99 -0.45 -3.96 2.62
C LEU A 99 -0.56 -3.72 1.11
N SER A 100 -1.32 -4.56 0.40
CA SER A 100 -1.58 -4.37 -1.04
C SER A 100 -2.24 -3.00 -1.29
N SER A 101 -3.28 -2.67 -0.52
CA SER A 101 -3.98 -1.38 -0.62
C SER A 101 -3.06 -0.19 -0.34
N ALA A 102 -2.20 -0.28 0.68
CA ALA A 102 -1.28 0.79 1.03
C ALA A 102 -0.21 1.04 -0.06
N ARG A 103 0.26 -0.02 -0.71
CA ARG A 103 1.25 0.06 -1.79
C ARG A 103 0.67 0.59 -3.11
N GLU A 104 -0.66 0.59 -3.25
CA GLU A 104 -1.37 1.19 -4.39
C GLU A 104 -1.68 2.68 -4.18
N ASP A 105 -1.67 3.16 -2.94
CA ASP A 105 -2.16 4.50 -2.54
C ASP A 105 -1.26 5.68 -2.96
N ASN A 106 -0.06 5.45 -3.51
CA ASN A 106 0.83 6.54 -3.93
C ASN A 106 0.40 7.27 -5.20
N GLU A 107 -0.66 6.81 -5.88
CA GLU A 107 -1.13 7.40 -7.15
C GLU A 107 -2.58 7.90 -7.09
N GLY A 108 -3.14 8.10 -5.89
CA GLY A 108 -4.59 8.29 -5.72
C GLY A 108 -5.33 6.95 -5.76
N PRO A 109 -6.68 6.92 -5.76
CA PRO A 109 -7.40 5.67 -5.88
C PRO A 109 -7.04 5.03 -7.23
N GLY A 110 -6.36 3.89 -7.24
CA GLY A 110 -6.14 3.15 -8.48
C GLY A 110 -7.47 2.87 -9.18
N TRP A 111 -7.49 2.84 -10.52
CA TRP A 111 -8.72 2.60 -11.28
C TRP A 111 -9.42 1.28 -10.89
N ILE A 112 -8.67 0.31 -10.36
CA ILE A 112 -9.18 -0.94 -9.76
C ILE A 112 -10.02 -0.65 -8.51
N THR A 113 -9.50 0.14 -7.57
CA THR A 113 -10.20 0.56 -6.36
C THR A 113 -11.46 1.36 -6.71
N LEU A 114 -11.36 2.28 -7.68
CA LEU A 114 -12.52 3.02 -8.19
C LEU A 114 -13.57 2.06 -8.80
N ARG A 115 -13.16 1.11 -9.63
CA ARG A 115 -14.03 0.08 -10.22
C ARG A 115 -14.73 -0.75 -9.14
N ASP A 116 -14.00 -1.20 -8.14
CA ASP A 116 -14.54 -2.07 -7.10
C ASP A 116 -15.47 -1.30 -6.15
N ASN A 117 -15.18 -0.04 -5.85
CA ASN A 117 -16.09 0.85 -5.13
C ASN A 117 -17.37 1.11 -5.94
N LEU A 118 -17.27 1.38 -7.25
CA LEU A 118 -18.44 1.54 -8.13
C LEU A 118 -19.33 0.28 -8.13
N ARG A 119 -18.72 -0.92 -8.19
CA ARG A 119 -19.45 -2.19 -8.10
C ARG A 119 -20.16 -2.35 -6.75
N LEU A 120 -19.47 -2.05 -5.66
CA LEU A 120 -20.05 -2.09 -4.31
C LEU A 120 -21.27 -1.16 -4.20
N GLU A 121 -21.16 0.07 -4.69
CA GLU A 121 -22.26 1.03 -4.66
C GLU A 121 -23.41 0.62 -5.58
N CYS A 122 -23.15 0.00 -6.74
CA CYS A 122 -24.20 -0.59 -7.57
C CYS A 122 -25.00 -1.65 -6.78
N HIS A 123 -24.33 -2.57 -6.10
CA HIS A 123 -25.01 -3.59 -5.30
C HIS A 123 -25.79 -3.01 -4.11
N ARG A 124 -25.25 -1.96 -3.45
CA ARG A 124 -25.98 -1.23 -2.39
C ARG A 124 -27.26 -0.61 -2.94
N LEU A 125 -27.19 0.05 -4.09
CA LEU A 125 -28.36 0.66 -4.73
C LEU A 125 -29.39 -0.36 -5.21
N MET A 126 -28.96 -1.49 -5.79
CA MET A 126 -29.87 -2.58 -6.16
C MET A 126 -30.63 -3.13 -4.95
N SER A 127 -29.92 -3.34 -3.83
CA SER A 127 -30.52 -3.80 -2.57
C SER A 127 -31.59 -2.82 -2.06
N LEU A 128 -31.25 -1.53 -1.96
CA LEU A 128 -32.18 -0.48 -1.55
C LEU A 128 -33.39 -0.36 -2.49
N ALA A 129 -33.16 -0.39 -3.80
CA ALA A 129 -34.23 -0.35 -4.79
C ALA A 129 -35.16 -1.56 -4.66
N SER A 130 -34.61 -2.77 -4.44
CA SER A 130 -35.39 -4.00 -4.36
C SER A 130 -36.39 -4.02 -3.20
N ASN A 131 -36.00 -3.49 -2.02
CA ASN A 131 -36.87 -3.34 -0.85
C ASN A 131 -38.11 -2.52 -1.18
N GLY A 132 -37.93 -1.47 -1.98
CA GLY A 132 -38.99 -0.63 -2.50
C GLY A 132 -39.66 0.30 -1.48
N VAL A 133 -39.12 0.42 -0.27
CA VAL A 133 -39.72 1.26 0.79
C VAL A 133 -39.30 2.72 0.62
N TRP A 134 -40.15 3.66 1.01
CA TRP A 134 -39.89 5.09 0.81
C TRP A 134 -38.68 5.60 1.61
N GLN A 135 -38.33 4.98 2.75
CA GLN A 135 -37.16 5.38 3.55
C GLN A 135 -35.85 5.26 2.76
N ASP A 136 -35.77 4.26 1.87
CA ASP A 136 -34.55 3.97 1.11
C ASP A 136 -34.27 5.03 0.03
N LYS A 137 -35.27 5.79 -0.40
CA LYS A 137 -35.12 6.89 -1.37
C LYS A 137 -34.11 7.94 -0.94
N ASN A 138 -34.02 8.22 0.36
CA ASN A 138 -33.04 9.18 0.88
C ASN A 138 -31.62 8.61 0.78
N SER A 139 -31.44 7.35 1.16
CA SER A 139 -30.16 6.63 1.04
C SER A 139 -29.71 6.57 -0.41
N ILE A 140 -30.63 6.26 -1.34
CA ILE A 140 -30.37 6.27 -2.79
C ILE A 140 -29.87 7.65 -3.24
N SER A 141 -30.54 8.74 -2.86
CA SER A 141 -30.08 10.10 -3.21
C SER A 141 -28.68 10.40 -2.69
N VAL A 142 -28.41 10.08 -1.42
CA VAL A 142 -27.12 10.35 -0.78
C VAL A 142 -25.99 9.53 -1.43
N ILE A 143 -26.24 8.27 -1.75
CA ILE A 143 -25.27 7.40 -2.44
C ILE A 143 -24.98 7.95 -3.84
N CYS A 144 -26.00 8.26 -4.63
CA CYS A 144 -25.81 8.84 -5.96
C CYS A 144 -25.01 10.16 -5.91
N ASP A 145 -25.32 11.05 -4.96
CA ASP A 145 -24.57 12.30 -4.76
C ASP A 145 -23.13 12.06 -4.28
N GLY A 146 -22.89 11.03 -3.47
CA GLY A 146 -21.56 10.60 -3.07
C GLY A 146 -20.73 10.14 -4.28
N ILE A 147 -21.31 9.30 -5.14
CA ILE A 147 -20.64 8.80 -6.35
C ILE A 147 -20.35 9.94 -7.33
N ILE A 148 -21.32 10.82 -7.59
CA ILE A 148 -21.12 11.96 -8.49
C ILE A 148 -19.99 12.85 -7.99
N ARG A 149 -19.97 13.18 -6.69
CA ARG A 149 -18.88 13.96 -6.08
C ARG A 149 -17.53 13.26 -6.20
N ALA A 150 -17.47 11.95 -5.97
CA ALA A 150 -16.23 11.19 -6.12
C ALA A 150 -15.71 11.18 -7.57
N ILE A 151 -16.59 11.16 -8.57
CA ILE A 151 -16.20 11.23 -9.99
C ILE A 151 -15.75 12.65 -10.39
N GLU A 152 -16.28 13.68 -9.72
CA GLU A 152 -15.93 15.08 -9.98
C GLU A 152 -14.67 15.54 -9.21
N ASP A 153 -14.15 14.70 -8.31
CA ASP A 153 -12.97 14.99 -7.49
C ASP A 153 -11.67 14.96 -8.32
N GLU A 154 -10.79 15.94 -8.10
CA GLU A 154 -9.53 16.07 -8.85
C GLU A 154 -8.63 14.85 -8.64
N ASP A 155 -8.61 14.29 -7.43
CA ASP A 155 -7.81 13.10 -7.08
C ASP A 155 -8.26 11.84 -7.84
N SER A 156 -9.50 11.81 -8.34
CA SER A 156 -10.05 10.67 -9.09
C SER A 156 -9.83 10.76 -10.60
N GLN A 157 -9.34 11.89 -11.12
CA GLN A 157 -9.25 12.13 -12.57
C GLN A 157 -8.33 11.11 -13.26
N LYS A 158 -7.14 10.86 -12.71
CA LYS A 158 -6.20 9.86 -13.25
C LYS A 158 -6.79 8.45 -13.24
N ALA A 159 -7.47 8.10 -12.15
CA ALA A 159 -8.16 6.82 -12.00
C ALA A 159 -9.27 6.63 -13.04
N LEU A 160 -10.03 7.69 -13.34
CA LEU A 160 -11.09 7.70 -14.34
C LEU A 160 -10.55 7.60 -15.76
N GLU A 161 -9.44 8.27 -16.05
CA GLU A 161 -8.74 8.15 -17.34
C GLU A 161 -8.27 6.72 -17.58
N ASP A 162 -7.64 6.10 -16.58
CA ASP A 162 -7.19 4.71 -16.66
C ASP A 162 -8.35 3.71 -16.68
N LEU A 163 -9.45 3.99 -15.96
CA LEU A 163 -10.69 3.21 -16.06
C LEU A 163 -11.24 3.26 -17.50
N SER A 164 -11.31 4.45 -18.09
CA SER A 164 -11.84 4.64 -19.45
C SER A 164 -10.95 4.00 -20.51
N ARG A 165 -9.62 3.99 -20.31
CA ARG A 165 -8.68 3.25 -21.17
C ARG A 165 -8.93 1.74 -21.11
N ASN A 166 -9.18 1.20 -19.91
CA ASN A 166 -9.43 -0.23 -19.71
C ASN A 166 -10.84 -0.66 -20.14
N TYR A 167 -11.81 0.25 -20.05
CA TYR A 167 -13.22 0.05 -20.39
C TYR A 167 -13.72 1.17 -21.32
N PRO A 168 -13.44 1.10 -22.63
CA PRO A 168 -13.76 2.19 -23.58
C PRO A 168 -15.25 2.52 -23.70
N SER A 169 -16.13 1.62 -23.27
CA SER A 169 -17.58 1.86 -23.20
C SER A 169 -17.99 2.76 -22.03
N LEU A 170 -17.08 3.05 -21.09
CA LEU A 170 -17.32 3.84 -19.90
C LEU A 170 -16.55 5.16 -19.98
N SER A 171 -17.25 6.25 -19.72
CA SER A 171 -16.69 7.59 -19.53
C SER A 171 -17.19 8.19 -18.23
N ALA A 172 -16.43 9.14 -17.65
CA ALA A 172 -16.85 9.85 -16.45
C ALA A 172 -18.26 10.47 -16.60
N ASP A 173 -18.57 11.03 -17.77
CA ASP A 173 -19.89 11.61 -18.05
C ASP A 173 -20.99 10.55 -18.15
N SER A 174 -20.72 9.40 -18.76
CA SER A 174 -21.70 8.30 -18.82
C SER A 174 -22.06 7.78 -17.43
N ILE A 175 -21.07 7.64 -16.54
CA ILE A 175 -21.26 7.17 -15.16
C ILE A 175 -22.04 8.23 -14.36
N LYS A 176 -21.64 9.51 -14.43
CA LYS A 176 -22.37 10.61 -13.77
C LYS A 176 -23.82 10.68 -14.23
N ASN A 177 -24.07 10.60 -15.54
CA ASN A 177 -25.42 10.69 -16.08
C ASN A 177 -26.30 9.52 -15.63
N LEU A 178 -25.76 8.29 -15.59
CA LEU A 178 -26.46 7.13 -15.05
C LEU A 178 -26.92 7.36 -13.60
N PHE A 179 -26.02 7.79 -12.70
CA PHE A 179 -26.38 8.01 -11.30
C PHE A 179 -27.29 9.23 -11.10
N ARG A 180 -27.21 10.24 -11.97
CA ARG A 180 -28.19 11.34 -12.00
C ARG A 180 -29.58 10.85 -12.40
N GLU A 181 -29.69 9.97 -13.39
CA GLU A 181 -30.97 9.37 -13.79
C GLU A 181 -31.57 8.49 -12.69
N ILE A 182 -30.74 7.67 -12.03
CA ILE A 182 -31.18 6.85 -10.89
C ILE A 182 -31.64 7.73 -9.74
N LYS A 183 -30.92 8.82 -9.44
CA LYS A 183 -31.34 9.80 -8.42
C LYS A 183 -32.67 10.45 -8.78
N ASN A 184 -32.87 10.84 -10.04
CA ASN A 184 -34.09 11.51 -10.47
C ASN A 184 -35.31 10.57 -10.49
N SER A 185 -35.12 9.27 -10.73
CA SER A 185 -36.20 8.29 -10.79
C SER A 185 -36.52 7.66 -9.43
N ALA A 186 -35.50 7.24 -8.69
CA ALA A 186 -35.65 6.46 -7.44
C ALA A 186 -35.19 7.22 -6.18
N GLY A 187 -34.50 8.34 -6.33
CA GLY A 187 -34.12 9.20 -5.20
C GLY A 187 -35.31 9.99 -4.64
N ARG A 188 -35.13 10.53 -3.44
CA ARG A 188 -36.12 11.40 -2.78
C ARG A 188 -36.22 12.73 -3.53
N GLN A 189 -37.42 13.07 -4.01
CA GLN A 189 -37.64 14.28 -4.80
C GLN A 189 -37.93 15.52 -3.93
N ASN A 190 -38.62 15.33 -2.80
CA ASN A 190 -38.96 16.41 -1.87
C ASN A 190 -39.13 15.90 -0.43
N ALA A 191 -39.25 16.83 0.52
CA ALA A 191 -39.40 16.50 1.94
C ALA A 191 -40.66 15.66 2.25
N SER A 192 -41.67 15.72 1.40
CA SER A 192 -42.94 15.01 1.52
C SER A 192 -43.04 13.72 0.68
N ASP A 193 -41.94 13.26 0.09
CA ASP A 193 -41.93 12.05 -0.76
C ASP A 193 -41.88 10.78 0.09
N TYR A 194 -43.07 10.32 0.50
CA TYR A 194 -43.32 9.10 1.26
C TYR A 194 -43.85 7.94 0.40
N ASN A 195 -43.82 8.10 -0.92
CA ASN A 195 -44.31 7.08 -1.83
C ASN A 195 -43.25 5.96 -1.99
N PRO A 196 -43.62 4.68 -1.80
CA PRO A 196 -42.77 3.54 -2.11
C PRO A 196 -42.30 3.55 -3.58
N LEU A 197 -41.20 2.84 -3.87
CA LEU A 197 -40.74 2.64 -5.24
C LEU A 197 -41.66 1.65 -5.95
N THR A 198 -42.21 2.07 -7.08
CA THR A 198 -43.07 1.24 -7.92
C THR A 198 -42.25 0.17 -8.65
N MET A 199 -42.91 -0.90 -9.10
CA MET A 199 -42.24 -2.04 -9.72
C MET A 199 -41.47 -1.67 -11.00
N ASP A 200 -42.02 -0.78 -11.82
CA ASP A 200 -41.40 -0.25 -13.03
C ASP A 200 -40.11 0.53 -12.72
N ILE A 201 -40.13 1.41 -11.72
CA ILE A 201 -38.92 2.15 -11.30
C ILE A 201 -37.86 1.19 -10.78
N ARG A 202 -38.24 0.18 -9.99
CA ARG A 202 -37.29 -0.82 -9.49
C ARG A 202 -36.65 -1.62 -10.61
N GLN A 203 -37.43 -2.00 -11.63
CA GLN A 203 -36.93 -2.70 -12.81
C GLN A 203 -36.00 -1.82 -13.66
N ASP A 204 -36.32 -0.53 -13.83
CA ASP A 204 -35.46 0.43 -14.54
C ASP A 204 -34.11 0.60 -13.85
N VAL A 205 -34.12 0.81 -12.52
CA VAL A 205 -32.89 0.94 -11.72
C VAL A 205 -32.05 -0.33 -11.80
N ASP A 206 -32.67 -1.50 -11.65
CA ASP A 206 -31.98 -2.79 -11.75
C ASP A 206 -31.35 -2.99 -13.13
N ALA A 207 -32.08 -2.70 -14.21
CA ALA A 207 -31.56 -2.79 -15.58
C ALA A 207 -30.36 -1.85 -15.81
N LYS A 208 -30.46 -0.60 -15.35
CA LYS A 208 -29.39 0.40 -15.46
C LYS A 208 -28.12 -0.01 -14.71
N LEU A 209 -28.27 -0.45 -13.46
CA LEU A 209 -27.15 -0.88 -12.63
C LEU A 209 -26.52 -2.18 -13.15
N ASN A 210 -27.33 -3.14 -13.60
CA ASN A 210 -26.83 -4.37 -14.21
C ASN A 210 -26.08 -4.11 -15.53
N SER A 211 -26.53 -3.14 -16.33
CA SER A 211 -25.79 -2.72 -17.53
C SER A 211 -24.39 -2.21 -17.17
N LEU A 212 -24.29 -1.32 -16.17
CA LEU A 212 -23.00 -0.81 -15.70
C LEU A 212 -22.12 -1.93 -15.11
N LEU A 213 -22.68 -2.79 -14.26
CA LEU A 213 -21.97 -3.93 -13.68
C LEU A 213 -21.42 -4.85 -14.76
N THR A 214 -22.23 -5.15 -15.79
CA THR A 214 -21.80 -5.99 -16.92
C THR A 214 -20.61 -5.38 -17.64
N SER A 215 -20.64 -4.07 -17.92
CA SER A 215 -19.50 -3.35 -18.49
C SER A 215 -18.26 -3.41 -17.59
N LEU A 216 -18.43 -3.24 -16.28
CA LEU A 216 -17.33 -3.29 -15.31
C LEU A 216 -16.78 -4.71 -15.12
N MET A 217 -17.53 -5.77 -15.44
CA MET A 217 -17.11 -7.18 -15.31
C MET A 217 -16.29 -7.70 -16.50
N VAL A 218 -16.22 -6.96 -17.60
CA VAL A 218 -15.40 -7.32 -18.77
C VAL A 218 -13.90 -7.35 -18.38
N THR A 219 -13.15 -8.28 -18.97
CA THR A 219 -11.69 -8.33 -18.79
C THR A 219 -11.03 -7.06 -19.34
N PRO A 220 -10.22 -6.34 -18.55
CA PRO A 220 -9.62 -5.08 -18.96
C PRO A 220 -8.65 -5.27 -20.14
N GLN A 221 -8.68 -4.36 -21.12
CA GLN A 221 -7.91 -4.48 -22.37
C GLN A 221 -6.39 -4.38 -22.18
N PHE A 222 -5.93 -3.61 -21.19
CA PHE A 222 -4.50 -3.33 -20.94
C PHE A 222 -3.97 -3.99 -19.66
N ALA A 223 -4.64 -5.04 -19.20
CA ALA A 223 -4.33 -5.72 -17.92
C ALA A 223 -2.89 -6.28 -17.83
N SER A 224 -2.17 -6.42 -18.93
CA SER A 224 -0.87 -7.08 -18.96
C SER A 224 0.29 -6.25 -18.39
N GLU A 225 0.11 -4.95 -18.15
CA GLU A 225 1.15 -4.08 -17.54
C GLU A 225 0.89 -3.74 -16.06
N ILE A 226 -0.30 -4.07 -15.55
CA ILE A 226 -0.67 -3.74 -14.18
C ILE A 226 -0.35 -4.94 -13.30
N VAL A 227 0.85 -4.91 -12.74
CA VAL A 227 1.12 -5.61 -11.48
C VAL A 227 0.16 -4.99 -10.47
N SER A 228 -0.98 -5.64 -10.20
CA SER A 228 -1.73 -5.39 -8.96
C SER A 228 -0.70 -5.41 -7.84
N SER A 229 -0.59 -4.35 -7.05
CA SER A 229 0.52 -4.29 -6.11
C SER A 229 0.26 -5.36 -5.06
N SER A 230 0.96 -6.49 -5.17
CA SER A 230 0.93 -7.51 -4.14
C SER A 230 1.49 -6.90 -2.85
N ALA A 231 1.13 -7.50 -1.72
CA ALA A 231 1.81 -7.24 -0.46
C ALA A 231 3.34 -7.40 -0.57
N ASP A 232 3.81 -8.18 -1.55
CA ASP A 232 5.23 -8.44 -1.87
C ASP A 232 5.91 -7.38 -2.74
N CYS A 233 5.17 -6.44 -3.33
CA CYS A 233 5.78 -5.43 -4.21
C CYS A 233 6.54 -4.38 -3.38
N PRO A 234 7.85 -4.12 -3.60
CA PRO A 234 8.63 -3.19 -2.79
C PRO A 234 8.35 -1.71 -3.12
N ARG A 235 7.08 -1.31 -3.12
CA ARG A 235 6.63 0.06 -3.36
C ARG A 235 6.48 0.80 -2.04
N TYR A 236 6.92 2.06 -2.01
CA TYR A 236 6.69 2.94 -0.87
C TYR A 236 5.21 2.93 -0.46
N PHE A 237 4.93 3.11 0.81
CA PHE A 237 3.59 3.42 1.31
C PHE A 237 3.76 4.23 2.60
N SER A 238 2.79 5.06 2.97
CA SER A 238 2.84 5.80 4.24
C SER A 238 2.50 4.87 5.41
N LYS A 239 3.32 4.86 6.47
CA LYS A 239 3.05 4.05 7.67
C LYS A 239 1.85 4.57 8.44
N HIS A 240 1.63 5.89 8.44
CA HIS A 240 0.48 6.49 9.10
C HIS A 240 -0.81 6.17 8.36
N LYS A 241 -0.84 6.32 7.02
CA LYS A 241 -2.00 5.91 6.22
C LYS A 241 -2.25 4.40 6.30
N PHE A 242 -1.19 3.59 6.33
CA PHE A 242 -1.34 2.15 6.53
C PHE A 242 -2.04 1.84 7.86
N ARG A 243 -1.60 2.49 8.94
CA ARG A 243 -2.18 2.36 10.28
C ARG A 243 -3.64 2.82 10.33
N ASP A 244 -3.90 4.04 9.88
CA ASP A 244 -5.13 4.77 10.17
C ASP A 244 -6.23 4.55 9.12
N HIS A 245 -5.87 4.11 7.91
CA HIS A 245 -6.80 3.96 6.78
C HIS A 245 -6.83 2.54 6.22
N HIS A 246 -5.69 2.01 5.76
CA HIS A 246 -5.67 0.76 5.01
C HIS A 246 -6.01 -0.46 5.88
N LEU A 247 -5.51 -0.50 7.12
CA LEU A 247 -5.87 -1.55 8.07
C LEU A 247 -7.36 -1.53 8.46
N GLU A 248 -7.91 -0.35 8.72
CA GLU A 248 -9.31 -0.18 9.09
C GLU A 248 -10.27 -0.56 7.94
N ASN A 249 -9.92 -0.19 6.71
CA ASN A 249 -10.67 -0.59 5.52
C ASN A 249 -10.62 -2.11 5.29
N ALA A 250 -9.46 -2.73 5.46
CA ALA A 250 -9.31 -4.18 5.31
C ALA A 250 -10.14 -4.94 6.36
N LEU A 251 -10.13 -4.47 7.61
CA LEU A 251 -10.97 -5.02 8.68
C LEU A 251 -12.47 -4.90 8.34
N SER A 252 -12.91 -3.73 7.89
CA SER A 252 -14.32 -3.47 7.56
C SER A 252 -14.81 -4.34 6.40
N ARG A 253 -13.96 -4.60 5.40
CA ARG A 253 -14.28 -5.51 4.29
C ARG A 253 -14.42 -6.96 4.76
N ASP A 254 -13.56 -7.42 5.66
CA ASP A 254 -13.64 -8.78 6.21
C ASP A 254 -14.72 -8.95 7.27
N GLU A 255 -15.18 -7.87 7.93
CA GLU A 255 -16.35 -7.91 8.82
C GLU A 255 -17.64 -8.27 8.07
N LEU A 256 -17.74 -7.90 6.78
CA LEU A 256 -18.85 -8.34 5.92
C LEU A 256 -18.85 -9.87 5.71
N ASN A 257 -17.69 -10.52 5.84
CA ASN A 257 -17.52 -11.96 5.69
C ASN A 257 -17.47 -12.72 7.02
N SER A 258 -17.02 -12.07 8.10
CA SER A 258 -16.95 -12.66 9.45
C SER A 258 -17.26 -11.64 10.54
N SER A 259 -18.28 -11.90 11.35
CA SER A 259 -18.81 -10.99 12.37
C SER A 259 -17.85 -10.63 13.53
N ARG A 260 -16.58 -11.06 13.48
CA ARG A 260 -15.58 -10.88 14.54
C ARG A 260 -14.17 -10.58 14.01
N ALA A 261 -14.05 -10.05 12.79
CA ALA A 261 -12.73 -9.80 12.19
C ALA A 261 -11.85 -8.89 13.07
N ARG A 262 -12.42 -7.80 13.61
CA ARG A 262 -11.71 -6.88 14.50
C ARG A 262 -11.26 -7.53 15.80
N ASP A 263 -12.12 -8.31 16.45
CA ASP A 263 -11.78 -9.04 17.67
C ASP A 263 -10.62 -10.02 17.42
N ASN A 264 -10.69 -10.75 16.31
CA ASN A 264 -9.66 -11.71 15.90
C ASN A 264 -8.32 -11.02 15.57
N CYS A 265 -8.34 -9.76 15.13
CA CYS A 265 -7.15 -8.99 14.77
C CYS A 265 -6.61 -8.10 15.90
N SER A 266 -7.33 -7.94 17.01
CA SER A 266 -6.97 -7.06 18.14
C SER A 266 -5.50 -7.17 18.58
N THR A 267 -5.00 -8.40 18.80
CA THR A 267 -3.61 -8.63 19.22
C THR A 267 -2.60 -8.25 18.15
N MET A 268 -2.91 -8.43 16.86
CA MET A 268 -2.07 -7.99 15.74
C MET A 268 -2.03 -6.47 15.66
N LEU A 269 -3.16 -5.80 15.75
CA LEU A 269 -3.25 -4.33 15.74
C LEU A 269 -2.42 -3.71 16.86
N MET A 270 -2.54 -4.23 18.09
CA MET A 270 -1.71 -3.78 19.21
C MET A 270 -0.20 -3.92 18.95
N ARG A 271 0.22 -5.00 18.27
CA ARG A 271 1.62 -5.21 17.90
C ARG A 271 2.07 -4.23 16.81
N ILE A 272 1.24 -4.00 15.79
CA ILE A 272 1.49 -3.02 14.73
C ILE A 272 1.65 -1.62 15.33
N TYR A 273 0.68 -1.17 16.12
CA TYR A 273 0.70 0.19 16.67
C TYR A 273 1.89 0.42 17.58
N ARG A 274 2.18 -0.56 18.45
CA ARG A 274 3.37 -0.53 19.30
C ARG A 274 4.65 -0.43 18.47
N LEU A 275 4.80 -1.20 17.40
CA LEU A 275 6.02 -1.18 16.58
C LEU A 275 6.20 0.14 15.81
N LEU A 276 5.10 0.76 15.37
CA LEU A 276 5.14 2.02 14.64
C LEU A 276 5.37 3.24 15.55
N GLU A 277 5.00 3.15 16.84
CA GLU A 277 5.07 4.25 17.81
C GLU A 277 6.26 4.15 18.78
N ASP A 278 6.94 3.01 18.84
CA ASP A 278 8.08 2.78 19.73
C ASP A 278 9.37 3.28 19.08
N SER A 279 10.00 4.29 19.70
CA SER A 279 11.20 4.96 19.18
C SER A 279 12.37 4.00 18.92
N ARG A 280 12.41 2.85 19.61
CA ARG A 280 13.43 1.81 19.39
C ARG A 280 13.33 1.16 18.03
N PHE A 281 12.22 1.32 17.30
CA PHE A 281 12.02 0.79 15.95
C PHE A 281 12.12 1.87 14.87
N GLU A 282 12.55 3.10 15.21
CA GLU A 282 12.77 4.17 14.23
C GLU A 282 13.89 3.82 13.24
N PHE A 283 14.81 2.94 13.60
CA PHE A 283 15.80 2.40 12.65
C PHE A 283 15.16 1.65 11.47
N LEU A 284 13.97 1.07 11.68
CA LEU A 284 13.25 0.27 10.68
C LEU A 284 12.11 1.05 10.02
N PHE A 285 11.37 1.86 10.78
CA PHE A 285 10.18 2.59 10.30
C PHE A 285 10.37 4.10 10.16
N GLY A 286 11.55 4.64 10.49
CA GLY A 286 11.80 6.07 10.52
C GLY A 286 11.16 6.74 11.74
N PRO A 287 11.30 8.07 11.89
CA PRO A 287 10.86 8.81 13.07
C PRO A 287 9.39 8.57 13.40
N THR A 288 9.04 8.36 14.66
CA THR A 288 7.65 8.07 15.09
C THR A 288 6.66 9.20 14.78
N CYS A 289 7.13 10.45 14.69
CA CYS A 289 6.32 11.64 14.43
C CYS A 289 6.33 12.13 12.97
N ALA A 290 6.98 11.40 12.05
CA ALA A 290 7.10 11.79 10.65
C ALA A 290 7.13 10.57 9.72
N GLU A 291 6.95 10.80 8.42
CA GLU A 291 7.21 9.77 7.40
C GLU A 291 8.70 9.49 7.26
N TRP A 292 9.02 8.42 6.53
CA TRP A 292 10.40 8.03 6.27
C TRP A 292 11.19 9.18 5.61
N PRO A 293 12.34 9.59 6.18
CA PRO A 293 13.10 10.73 5.68
C PRO A 293 13.76 10.42 4.33
N SER A 294 14.04 11.47 3.55
CA SER A 294 14.86 11.34 2.33
C SER A 294 16.31 11.06 2.70
N ILE A 295 16.72 9.79 2.63
CA ILE A 295 18.09 9.35 2.92
C ILE A 295 18.89 9.31 1.61
N LYS A 296 20.07 9.95 1.61
CA LYS A 296 20.95 10.07 0.43
C LYS A 296 21.29 8.70 -0.18
N HIS A 297 21.59 7.72 0.68
CA HIS A 297 21.93 6.34 0.29
C HIS A 297 20.83 5.34 0.68
N SER A 298 19.57 5.67 0.35
CA SER A 298 18.49 4.70 0.45
C SER A 298 18.50 3.77 -0.77
N LEU A 299 18.37 2.46 -0.53
CA LEU A 299 18.21 1.45 -1.60
C LEU A 299 17.11 1.75 -2.64
N PRO A 300 15.99 2.46 -2.33
CA PRO A 300 14.98 2.81 -3.33
C PRO A 300 15.30 4.00 -4.24
N ASN A 301 16.46 4.68 -4.10
CA ASN A 301 16.82 5.81 -4.99
C ASN A 301 17.31 5.32 -6.38
N PHE A 302 16.55 4.46 -7.05
CA PHE A 302 16.69 4.16 -8.47
C PHE A 302 15.42 4.53 -9.23
#